data_AF-A0A9D8QSS5-F1
#
_entry.id   AF-A0A9D8QSS5-F1
#
_cell.length_a   1.000
_cell.length_b   1.000
_cell.length_c   1.000
_cell.angle_alpha   90.00
_cell.angle_beta   90.00
_cell.angle_gamma   90.00
#
_symmetry.space_group_name_H-M   'P 1'
#
loop_
_entity.id
_entity.type
_entity.pdbx_description
1 polymer ?
#
loop_
_entity_poly.entity_id
_entity_poly.type
_entity_poly.pdbx_seq_one_letter_code
_entity_poly.pdbx_strand_id
1 'polypeptide(L)'
;MDKHSIVVCILLAIITTNMIRVVPMLLIKGQISNRFLRSFLYYVPYVTLAVMTFPSMVQTTMSPLSGIVALIIGIIAAWRGMGLFPVAAICCAIVYLMDSLMSLTPALS
;
A
#
# COMPACT_ATOMS: atom_id res chain seq x y z
N MET A 1 -29.71 27.36 -20.23
CA MET A 1 -29.13 26.19 -19.55
C MET A 1 -28.38 26.71 -18.33
N ASP A 2 -29.11 26.78 -17.24
CA ASP A 2 -28.94 27.78 -16.19
C ASP A 2 -27.77 27.43 -15.27
N LYS A 3 -26.84 28.37 -15.15
CA LYS A 3 -25.61 28.27 -14.33
C LYS A 3 -25.90 27.85 -12.88
N HIS A 4 -27.11 28.17 -12.38
CA HIS A 4 -27.63 27.72 -11.10
C HIS A 4 -27.79 26.20 -10.98
N SER A 5 -28.28 25.49 -12.00
CA SER A 5 -28.46 24.03 -11.96
C SER A 5 -27.13 23.28 -11.90
N ILE A 6 -26.10 23.79 -12.59
CA ILE A 6 -24.74 23.23 -12.56
C ILE A 6 -24.09 23.46 -11.19
N VAL A 7 -24.25 24.65 -10.60
CA VAL A 7 -23.75 24.94 -9.24
C VAL A 7 -24.43 24.04 -8.20
N VAL A 8 -25.74 23.80 -8.32
CA VAL A 8 -26.47 22.89 -7.44
C VAL A 8 -26.00 21.43 -7.60
N CYS A 9 -25.76 20.95 -8.82
CA CYS A 9 -25.21 19.61 -9.05
C CYS A 9 -23.80 19.44 -8.45
N ILE A 10 -22.92 20.44 -8.59
CA ILE A 10 -21.57 20.39 -8.01
C ILE A 10 -21.63 20.43 -6.47
N LEU A 11 -22.51 21.27 -5.90
CA LEU A 11 -22.70 21.36 -4.45
C LEU A 11 -23.21 20.02 -3.88
N LEU A 12 -24.19 19.40 -4.54
CA LEU A 12 -24.72 18.09 -4.18
C LEU A 12 -23.66 16.99 -4.31
N ALA A 13 -22.82 17.01 -5.36
CA ALA A 13 -21.75 16.04 -5.54
C ALA A 13 -20.69 16.13 -4.41
N ILE A 14 -20.32 17.35 -4.01
CA ILE A 14 -19.37 17.59 -2.91
C ILE A 14 -19.99 17.15 -1.58
N ILE A 15 -21.26 17.47 -1.33
CA ILE A 15 -21.97 17.11 -0.08
C ILE A 15 -22.10 15.58 0.02
N THR A 16 -22.64 14.92 -1.00
CA THR A 16 -22.89 13.47 -0.98
C THR A 16 -21.60 12.66 -0.86
N THR A 17 -20.56 13.04 -1.61
CA THR A 17 -19.25 12.35 -1.57
C THR A 17 -18.56 12.53 -0.22
N ASN A 18 -18.58 13.74 0.35
CA ASN A 18 -18.00 13.96 1.67
C ASN A 18 -18.84 13.27 2.75
N MET A 19 -20.16 13.27 2.65
CA MET A 19 -21.05 12.57 3.59
C MET A 19 -20.75 11.07 3.63
N ILE A 20 -20.63 10.41 2.46
CA ILE A 20 -20.27 8.98 2.38
C ILE A 20 -18.88 8.68 2.93
N ARG A 21 -17.92 9.63 2.88
CA ARG A 21 -16.55 9.43 3.44
C ARG A 21 -16.46 9.71 4.94
N VAL A 22 -17.22 10.68 5.44
CA VAL A 22 -17.23 10.99 6.87
C VAL A 22 -18.09 9.99 7.65
N VAL A 23 -19.11 9.38 7.03
CA VAL A 23 -19.93 8.32 7.64
C VAL A 23 -19.07 7.14 8.15
N PRO A 24 -18.18 6.50 7.37
CA PRO A 24 -17.30 5.46 7.88
C PRO A 24 -16.32 5.99 8.93
N MET A 25 -15.90 7.26 8.82
CA MET A 25 -14.99 7.88 9.79
C MET A 25 -15.69 8.27 11.12
N LEU A 26 -17.01 8.46 11.10
CA LEU A 26 -17.87 8.75 12.26
C LEU A 26 -18.38 7.46 12.92
N LEU A 27 -18.68 6.41 12.13
CA LEU A 27 -19.14 5.11 12.63
C LEU A 27 -18.00 4.32 13.32
N ILE A 28 -16.73 4.59 12.99
CA ILE A 28 -15.53 3.95 13.59
C ILE A 28 -14.96 4.79 14.76
N LYS A 29 -15.61 5.89 15.16
CA LYS A 29 -15.16 6.73 16.29
C LYS A 29 -15.66 6.26 17.66
N GLY A 30 -16.30 5.09 17.74
CA GLY A 30 -16.60 4.41 19.00
C GLY A 30 -15.46 3.44 19.35
N GLN A 31 -14.93 3.53 20.57
CA GLN A 31 -13.92 2.58 21.07
C GLN A 31 -14.45 1.15 20.99
N ILE A 32 -14.07 0.40 19.95
CA ILE A 32 -14.34 -1.03 19.86
C ILE A 32 -13.44 -1.70 20.91
N SER A 33 -14.04 -2.00 22.06
CA SER A 33 -13.43 -2.71 23.20
C SER A 33 -12.95 -4.13 22.84
N ASN A 34 -13.40 -4.70 21.70
CA ASN A 34 -13.09 -6.06 21.32
C ASN A 34 -11.90 -6.16 20.33
N ARG A 35 -10.80 -6.76 20.79
CA ARG A 35 -9.55 -7.00 20.02
C ARG A 35 -9.80 -7.71 18.69
N PHE A 36 -10.84 -8.55 18.60
CA PHE A 36 -11.15 -9.37 17.43
C PHE A 36 -11.60 -8.55 16.22
N LEU A 37 -12.53 -7.58 16.39
CA LEU A 37 -13.01 -6.75 15.27
C LEU A 37 -11.96 -5.75 14.79
N ARG A 38 -11.12 -5.23 15.71
CA ARG A 38 -10.01 -4.34 15.35
C ARG A 38 -8.94 -5.09 14.56
N SER A 39 -8.60 -6.31 14.98
CA SER A 39 -7.68 -7.16 14.22
C SER A 39 -8.28 -7.52 12.86
N PHE A 40 -9.56 -7.88 12.77
CA PHE A 40 -10.21 -8.23 11.50
C PHE A 40 -10.22 -7.05 10.49
N LEU A 41 -10.61 -5.86 10.92
CA LEU A 41 -10.68 -4.68 10.04
C LEU A 41 -9.30 -4.09 9.70
N TYR A 42 -8.28 -4.33 10.53
CA TYR A 42 -6.90 -3.96 10.19
C TYR A 42 -6.25 -5.01 9.26
N TYR A 43 -6.64 -6.28 9.37
CA TYR A 43 -6.10 -7.36 8.53
C TYR A 43 -6.71 -7.39 7.13
N VAL A 44 -8.03 -7.21 6.96
CA VAL A 44 -8.70 -7.33 5.65
C VAL A 44 -8.14 -6.38 4.57
N PRO A 45 -8.08 -5.05 4.78
CA PRO A 45 -7.52 -4.14 3.80
C PRO A 45 -6.00 -4.32 3.67
N TYR A 46 -5.29 -4.66 4.75
CA TYR A 46 -3.84 -4.84 4.72
C TYR A 46 -3.42 -6.10 3.95
N VAL A 47 -4.12 -7.22 4.16
CA VAL A 47 -3.93 -8.47 3.40
C VAL A 47 -4.28 -8.25 1.94
N THR A 48 -5.36 -7.53 1.64
CA THR A 48 -5.74 -7.24 0.24
C THR A 48 -4.69 -6.37 -0.44
N LEU A 49 -4.20 -5.32 0.23
CA LEU A 49 -3.09 -4.48 -0.27
C LEU A 49 -1.81 -5.30 -0.49
N ALA A 50 -1.47 -6.20 0.44
CA ALA A 50 -0.33 -7.09 0.31
C ALA A 50 -0.49 -8.05 -0.87
N VAL A 51 -1.68 -8.63 -1.05
CA VAL A 51 -2.02 -9.55 -2.17
C VAL A 51 -2.12 -8.81 -3.51
N MET A 52 -2.35 -7.51 -3.53
CA MET A 52 -2.22 -6.70 -4.76
C MET A 52 -0.76 -6.37 -5.07
N THR A 53 0.07 -6.16 -4.04
CA THR A 53 1.47 -5.74 -4.20
C THR A 53 2.40 -6.92 -4.50
N PHE A 54 2.20 -8.06 -3.83
CA PHE A 54 2.97 -9.28 -4.01
C PHE A 54 3.02 -9.78 -5.48
N PRO A 55 1.90 -9.87 -6.23
CA PRO A 55 1.94 -10.32 -7.62
C PRO A 55 2.62 -9.31 -8.54
N SER A 56 2.48 -8.01 -8.29
CA SER A 56 3.19 -6.98 -9.06
C SER A 56 4.70 -7.05 -8.85
N MET A 57 5.16 -7.27 -7.61
CA MET A 57 6.58 -7.43 -7.30
C MET A 57 7.21 -8.64 -8.01
N VAL A 58 6.52 -9.78 -8.03
CA VAL A 58 7.02 -11.01 -8.67
C VAL A 58 7.02 -10.90 -10.20
N GLN A 59 6.04 -10.20 -10.79
CA GLN A 59 5.94 -10.04 -12.25
C GLN A 59 6.89 -8.97 -12.83
N THR A 60 7.19 -7.91 -12.09
CA THR A 60 8.09 -6.85 -12.56
C THR A 60 9.56 -7.25 -12.51
N THR A 61 9.91 -8.27 -11.73
CA THR A 61 11.31 -8.70 -11.56
C THR A 61 11.65 -9.84 -12.51
N MET A 62 12.74 -9.70 -13.29
CA MET A 62 13.22 -10.70 -14.27
C MET A 62 13.45 -12.10 -13.68
N SER A 63 13.59 -12.20 -12.36
CA SER A 63 13.53 -13.47 -11.64
C SER A 63 12.63 -13.34 -10.40
N PRO A 64 11.70 -14.29 -10.17
CA PRO A 64 10.85 -14.32 -8.97
C PRO A 64 11.66 -14.40 -7.67
N LEU A 65 12.93 -14.82 -7.77
CA LEU A 65 13.86 -14.93 -6.65
C LEU A 65 14.21 -13.56 -6.05
N SER A 66 14.44 -12.53 -6.88
CA SER A 66 14.89 -11.22 -6.40
C SER A 66 13.78 -10.47 -5.64
N GLY A 67 12.52 -10.62 -6.06
CA GLY A 67 11.36 -10.07 -5.33
C GLY A 67 11.16 -10.68 -3.94
N ILE A 68 11.41 -11.99 -3.77
CA ILE A 68 11.32 -12.68 -2.47
C ILE A 68 12.47 -12.23 -1.55
N VAL A 69 13.69 -12.13 -2.09
CA VAL A 69 14.87 -11.67 -1.33
C VAL A 69 14.66 -10.23 -0.85
N ALA A 70 14.13 -9.35 -1.69
CA ALA A 70 13.79 -7.97 -1.32
C ALA A 70 12.75 -7.90 -0.20
N LEU A 71 11.73 -8.77 -0.23
CA LEU A 71 10.71 -8.85 0.81
C LEU A 71 11.31 -9.26 2.16
N ILE A 72 12.18 -10.28 2.18
CA ILE A 72 12.83 -10.77 3.40
C ILE A 72 13.71 -9.68 4.02
N ILE A 73 14.53 -9.01 3.21
CA ILE A 73 15.42 -7.96 3.72
C ILE A 73 14.59 -6.73 4.18
N GLY A 74 13.50 -6.39 3.48
CA GLY A 74 12.57 -5.35 3.91
C GLY A 74 11.90 -5.65 5.26
N ILE A 75 11.52 -6.91 5.52
CA ILE A 75 10.97 -7.34 6.81
C ILE A 75 12.02 -7.22 7.92
N ILE A 76 13.27 -7.62 7.65
CA ILE A 76 14.38 -7.51 8.60
C ILE A 76 14.69 -6.04 8.92
N ALA A 77 14.66 -5.16 7.90
CA ALA A 77 14.83 -3.72 8.08
C ALA A 77 13.67 -3.10 8.88
N ALA A 78 12.43 -3.55 8.66
CA ALA A 78 11.25 -3.08 9.38
C ALA A 78 11.28 -3.44 10.88
N TRP A 79 11.90 -4.57 11.25
CA TRP A 79 12.08 -4.96 12.66
C TRP A 79 12.94 -3.99 13.48
N ARG A 80 13.71 -3.11 12.83
CA ARG A 80 14.47 -2.04 13.51
C ARG A 80 13.61 -0.83 13.90
N GLY A 81 12.30 -0.87 13.70
CA GLY A 81 11.36 0.15 14.19
C GLY A 81 11.49 1.51 13.53
N MET A 82 12.19 1.58 12.40
CA MET A 82 12.32 2.80 11.59
C MET A 82 11.02 3.08 10.84
N GLY A 83 10.66 4.36 10.65
CA GLY A 83 9.42 4.77 10.00
C GLY A 83 9.21 4.15 8.60
N LEU A 84 7.98 4.22 8.07
CA LEU A 84 7.65 3.64 6.75
C LEU A 84 8.56 4.16 5.62
N PHE A 85 8.95 5.44 5.67
CA PHE A 85 9.81 6.07 4.67
C PHE A 85 11.22 5.46 4.59
N PRO A 86 12.00 5.37 5.70
CA PRO A 86 13.32 4.73 5.64
C PRO A 86 13.26 3.25 5.27
N VAL A 87 12.24 2.50 5.72
CA VAL A 87 12.08 1.09 5.32
C VAL A 87 11.84 0.96 3.81
N ALA A 88 10.99 1.81 3.23
CA ALA A 88 10.76 1.83 1.78
C ALA A 88 12.02 2.23 1.01
N ALA A 89 12.75 3.25 1.46
CA ALA A 89 13.99 3.70 0.83
C ALA A 89 15.08 2.60 0.85
N ILE A 90 15.23 1.90 1.98
CA ILE A 90 16.17 0.77 2.12
C ILE A 90 15.77 -0.37 1.18
N CYS A 91 14.48 -0.74 1.14
CA CYS A 91 13.96 -1.78 0.24
C CYS A 91 14.25 -1.44 -1.23
N CYS A 92 13.93 -0.22 -1.67
CA CYS A 92 14.22 0.24 -3.04
C CYS A 92 15.72 0.23 -3.36
N ALA A 93 16.57 0.69 -2.43
CA ALA A 93 18.02 0.70 -2.62
C ALA A 93 18.60 -0.72 -2.81
N ILE A 94 18.12 -1.69 -2.02
CA ILE A 94 18.55 -3.08 -2.11
C ILE A 94 18.07 -3.73 -3.41
N VAL A 95 16.81 -3.53 -3.79
CA VAL A 95 16.26 -4.02 -5.06
C VAL A 95 17.06 -3.47 -6.22
N TYR A 96 17.35 -2.16 -6.22
CA TYR A 96 18.15 -1.53 -7.26
C TYR A 96 19.59 -2.07 -7.31
N LEU A 97 20.23 -2.28 -6.16
CA LEU A 97 21.56 -2.90 -6.09
C LEU A 97 21.54 -4.34 -6.61
N MET A 98 20.54 -5.13 -6.23
CA MET A 98 20.40 -6.52 -6.67
C MET A 98 20.09 -6.62 -8.16
N ASP A 99 19.22 -5.76 -8.69
CA ASP A 99 18.91 -5.70 -10.12
C ASP A 99 20.13 -5.21 -10.93
N SER A 100 20.87 -4.22 -10.42
CA SER A 100 22.13 -3.74 -11.01
C SER A 100 23.24 -4.80 -10.96
N LEU A 101 23.30 -5.62 -9.91
CA LEU A 101 24.27 -6.70 -9.78
C LEU A 101 23.88 -7.90 -10.67
N MET A 102 22.59 -8.22 -10.73
CA MET A 102 22.05 -9.32 -11.54
C MET A 102 22.08 -9.00 -13.04
N SER A 103 21.93 -7.74 -13.45
CA SER A 103 22.08 -7.29 -14.84
C SER A 103 23.54 -7.29 -15.32
N LEU A 104 24.53 -7.49 -14.44
CA LEU A 104 25.93 -7.73 -14.80
C LEU A 104 26.25 -9.22 -14.99
N THR A 105 25.44 -10.13 -14.42
CA THR A 105 25.55 -11.59 -14.63
C THR A 105 25.16 -12.18 -16.00
N PRO A 106 24.37 -11.55 -16.92
CA PRO A 106 24.17 -12.07 -18.28
C PRO A 106 25.38 -11.91 -19.21
N ALA A 107 26.51 -11.34 -18.76
CA ALA A 107 27.76 -11.31 -19.52
C ALA A 107 28.62 -12.59 -19.35
N LEU A 108 28.19 -13.56 -18.52
CA LEU A 108 28.85 -14.86 -18.33
C LEU A 108 27.85 -16.04 -18.35
N SER A 109 26.77 -15.95 -19.14
CA SER A 109 25.89 -17.07 -19.51
C SER A 109 25.35 -16.91 -20.92
#